data_AF-A0A5B0P112-F1
#
_entry.id   AF-A0A5B0P112-F1
#
_cell.length_a   1.000
_cell.length_b   1.000
_cell.length_c   1.000
_cell.angle_alpha   90.00
_cell.angle_beta   90.00
_cell.angle_gamma   90.00
#
_symmetry.space_group_name_H-M   'P 1'
#
loop_
_entity.id
_entity.type
_entity.pdbx_description
1 polymer ?
#
loop_
_entity_poly.entity_id
_entity_poly.type
_entity_poly.pdbx_seq_one_letter_code
_entity_poly.pdbx_strand_id
1 'polypeptide(L)'
;MEPESSTVGLNAPQPNLTEQQRILQKADVVAGRFWRLWQDYHPDVYDEVHQDLTANQGVDRVKLKKESIERLHSILLPLLECQIIEISKLSDPAKLRREPDATFELMFNKQSELEPTLKQIRSEYHVLYPNYTDSPPTHENNDQYLEELKTFRSHGLYRPLVVDALCKAIAVLDLSFELLGKMGLRIEKHGIQPESKTEEIDATREELLKYTAATREGIKSTLKWLKGSEFEIVQHDWPQKIRDLDETLITLWSLIHPTTNINEQNLTDQADQTAQSNPLSKPVLQMAELLIPIVKLARLFFKKFSSRLITVQKLPLSIGMSSYSLDDFSESAGQAGTSFQKLIELLRMVNHNEDGEEGVTSVQLTEIARSLQVSFQSCLFDLLLYLVPRMPETGSFPSQDYFNNWSVTWYNLLCLAIRNFEEATEVLPDVP
;
A
#
# COMPACT_ATOMS: atom_id res chain seq x y z
N MET A 1 -28.13 -11.77 -3.61
CA MET A 1 -29.60 -11.65 -3.66
C MET A 1 -29.91 -10.18 -3.47
N GLU A 2 -30.28 -9.50 -4.56
CA GLU A 2 -30.57 -8.06 -4.58
C GLU A 2 -31.72 -7.69 -3.63
N PRO A 3 -31.64 -6.57 -2.91
CA PRO A 3 -32.81 -5.93 -2.33
C PRO A 3 -33.49 -5.08 -3.41
N GLU A 4 -34.78 -5.31 -3.64
CA GLU A 4 -35.59 -4.58 -4.62
C GLU A 4 -35.51 -3.07 -4.40
N SER A 5 -35.19 -2.35 -5.48
CA SER A 5 -35.16 -0.89 -5.58
C SER A 5 -36.54 -0.29 -5.34
N SER A 6 -36.88 0.01 -4.09
CA SER A 6 -37.99 0.89 -3.75
C SER A 6 -37.50 2.34 -3.69
N THR A 7 -37.72 3.08 -4.78
CA THR A 7 -37.66 4.55 -4.80
C THR A 7 -38.82 5.13 -3.99
N VAL A 8 -38.72 5.07 -2.67
CA VAL A 8 -39.63 5.77 -1.75
C VAL A 8 -38.80 6.83 -1.05
N GLY A 9 -39.12 8.12 -1.27
CA GLY A 9 -38.49 9.21 -0.55
C GLY A 9 -38.76 9.09 0.96
N LEU A 10 -37.80 9.50 1.79
CA LEU A 10 -37.85 9.37 3.27
C LEU A 10 -39.13 9.90 3.94
N ASN A 11 -39.93 10.69 3.23
CA ASN A 11 -41.07 11.43 3.76
C ASN A 11 -42.44 11.01 3.19
N ALA A 12 -42.59 9.86 2.53
CA ALA A 12 -43.92 9.38 2.14
C ALA A 12 -44.74 8.97 3.39
N PRO A 13 -45.87 9.64 3.72
CA PRO A 13 -46.63 9.30 4.93
C PRO A 13 -47.35 7.97 4.70
N GLN A 14 -46.91 6.90 5.36
CA GLN A 14 -47.68 5.65 5.46
C GLN A 14 -48.56 5.69 6.72
N PRO A 15 -49.90 5.74 6.56
CA PRO A 15 -50.80 5.81 7.70
C PRO A 15 -50.91 4.41 8.32
N ASN A 16 -50.22 4.18 9.45
CA ASN A 16 -50.45 3.13 10.49
C ASN A 16 -49.18 2.58 11.19
N LEU A 17 -48.01 3.18 11.01
CA LEU A 17 -46.77 2.68 11.65
C LEU A 17 -46.49 3.34 13.01
N THR A 18 -46.07 2.52 13.98
CA THR A 18 -45.52 3.01 15.26
C THR A 18 -44.24 3.82 15.01
N GLU A 19 -43.89 4.72 15.93
CA GLU A 19 -42.67 5.54 15.81
C GLU A 19 -41.42 4.67 15.66
N GLN A 20 -41.33 3.57 16.42
CA GLN A 20 -40.25 2.61 16.34
C GLN A 20 -40.18 1.89 14.97
N GLN A 21 -41.33 1.55 14.38
CA GLN A 21 -41.38 0.98 13.03
C GLN A 21 -40.93 1.97 11.96
N ARG A 22 -41.29 3.26 12.09
CA ARG A 22 -40.82 4.31 11.16
C ARG A 22 -39.30 4.50 11.24
N ILE A 23 -38.76 4.51 12.45
CA ILE A 23 -37.31 4.61 12.68
C ILE A 23 -36.59 3.40 12.04
N LEU A 24 -37.11 2.19 12.22
CA LEU A 24 -36.54 0.98 11.61
C LEU A 24 -36.61 1.01 10.08
N GLN A 25 -37.71 1.50 9.49
CA GLN A 25 -37.79 1.68 8.03
C GLN A 25 -36.76 2.66 7.50
N LYS A 26 -36.55 3.80 8.19
CA LYS A 26 -35.50 4.76 7.80
C LYS A 26 -34.10 4.15 7.93
N ALA A 27 -33.85 3.42 9.01
CA ALA A 27 -32.59 2.72 9.22
C ALA A 27 -32.31 1.71 8.10
N ASP A 28 -33.32 0.96 7.68
CA ASP A 28 -33.23 -0.02 6.60
C ASP A 28 -32.90 0.63 5.24
N VAL A 29 -33.54 1.77 4.93
CA VAL A 29 -33.23 2.56 3.72
C VAL A 29 -31.78 3.05 3.74
N VAL A 30 -31.30 3.57 4.88
CA VAL A 30 -29.91 4.02 5.04
C VAL A 30 -28.93 2.86 4.90
N ALA A 31 -29.22 1.71 5.52
CA ALA A 31 -28.41 0.51 5.44
C ALA A 31 -28.32 -0.01 3.99
N GLY A 32 -29.47 -0.15 3.32
CA GLY A 32 -29.52 -0.59 1.93
C GLY A 32 -28.77 0.34 0.97
N ARG A 33 -28.65 1.63 1.31
CA ARG A 33 -27.85 2.57 0.53
C ARG A 33 -26.35 2.45 0.76
N PHE A 34 -25.89 2.19 1.98
CA PHE A 34 -24.47 1.85 2.20
C PHE A 34 -24.07 0.62 1.39
N TRP A 35 -24.90 -0.42 1.42
CA TRP A 35 -24.68 -1.62 0.64
C TRP A 35 -24.56 -1.34 -0.86
N ARG A 36 -25.48 -0.55 -1.43
CA ARG A 36 -25.40 -0.15 -2.85
C ARG A 36 -24.13 0.64 -3.18
N LEU A 37 -23.78 1.64 -2.37
CA LEU A 37 -22.54 2.40 -2.58
C LEU A 37 -21.29 1.53 -2.48
N TRP A 38 -21.28 0.56 -1.56
CA TRP A 38 -20.19 -0.41 -1.46
C TRP A 38 -20.09 -1.28 -2.73
N GLN A 39 -21.22 -1.77 -3.25
CA GLN A 39 -21.26 -2.57 -4.49
C GLN A 39 -20.82 -1.77 -5.72
N ASP A 40 -21.38 -0.59 -5.94
CA ASP A 40 -21.20 0.18 -7.18
C ASP A 40 -19.79 0.77 -7.33
N TYR A 41 -19.12 1.00 -6.20
CA TYR A 41 -17.80 1.62 -6.13
C TYR A 41 -16.74 0.72 -5.51
N HIS A 42 -16.99 -0.59 -5.48
CA HIS A 42 -15.98 -1.56 -5.05
C HIS A 42 -14.71 -1.41 -5.93
N PRO A 43 -13.51 -1.47 -5.35
CA PRO A 43 -12.24 -1.29 -6.06
C PRO A 43 -12.08 -2.20 -7.28
N ASP A 44 -12.54 -3.46 -7.20
CA ASP A 44 -12.49 -4.41 -8.31
C ASP A 44 -13.21 -3.90 -9.57
N VAL A 45 -14.18 -2.99 -9.42
CA VAL A 45 -14.91 -2.38 -10.54
C VAL A 45 -14.03 -1.36 -11.30
N TYR A 46 -12.92 -0.88 -10.71
CA TYR A 46 -11.99 0.04 -11.39
C TYR A 46 -11.15 -0.66 -12.47
N ASP A 47 -10.98 -1.99 -12.38
CA ASP A 47 -10.24 -2.78 -13.34
C ASP A 47 -11.10 -3.17 -14.56
N GLU A 48 -12.42 -3.05 -14.47
CA GLU A 48 -13.38 -3.57 -15.47
C GLU A 48 -13.74 -2.57 -16.60
N VAL A 49 -13.48 -1.27 -16.44
CA VAL A 49 -13.98 -0.25 -17.40
C VAL A 49 -12.89 0.22 -18.35
N HIS A 50 -12.91 -0.34 -19.56
CA HIS A 50 -12.24 0.18 -20.75
C HIS A 50 -13.07 1.32 -21.34
N GLN A 51 -12.66 2.57 -21.15
CA GLN A 51 -13.16 3.66 -21.98
C GLN A 51 -12.25 3.81 -23.20
N ASP A 52 -12.78 3.39 -24.35
CA ASP A 52 -12.17 3.60 -25.66
C ASP A 52 -12.24 5.11 -26.00
N LEU A 53 -11.35 5.91 -25.40
CA LEU A 53 -11.16 7.32 -25.72
C LEU A 53 -10.32 7.46 -27.01
N THR A 54 -10.73 6.78 -28.07
CA THR A 54 -10.17 6.89 -29.41
C THR A 54 -10.85 8.02 -30.19
N ALA A 55 -10.67 9.26 -29.75
CA ALA A 55 -10.71 10.46 -30.61
C ALA A 55 -10.47 11.74 -29.80
N ASN A 56 -9.27 12.33 -29.87
CA ASN A 56 -9.03 13.73 -30.25
C ASN A 56 -7.68 14.30 -29.75
N GLN A 57 -6.99 14.94 -30.70
CA GLN A 57 -5.91 15.94 -30.64
C GLN A 57 -5.13 16.06 -29.31
N GLY A 58 -3.85 15.68 -29.34
CA GLY A 58 -2.98 15.57 -28.16
C GLY A 58 -2.86 16.83 -27.26
N VAL A 59 -3.12 18.03 -27.77
CA VAL A 59 -3.12 19.27 -26.96
C VAL A 59 -4.33 19.33 -26.02
N ASP A 60 -5.51 18.92 -26.46
CA ASP A 60 -6.72 18.90 -25.63
C ASP A 60 -6.58 17.84 -24.53
N ARG A 61 -5.95 16.71 -24.83
CA ARG A 61 -5.70 15.64 -23.85
C ARG A 61 -4.77 16.06 -22.71
N VAL A 62 -3.69 16.80 -23.02
CA VAL A 62 -2.77 17.34 -22.00
C VAL A 62 -3.48 18.30 -21.06
N LYS A 63 -4.29 19.21 -21.60
CA LYS A 63 -5.06 20.16 -20.81
C LYS A 63 -6.08 19.45 -19.91
N LEU A 64 -6.82 18.48 -20.45
CA LEU A 64 -7.78 17.67 -19.71
C LEU A 64 -7.12 16.92 -18.54
N LYS A 65 -5.95 16.31 -18.76
CA LYS A 65 -5.21 15.62 -17.67
C LYS A 65 -4.81 16.59 -16.56
N LYS A 66 -4.31 17.78 -16.89
CA LYS A 66 -3.94 18.79 -15.89
C LYS A 66 -5.14 19.30 -15.10
N GLU A 67 -6.26 19.55 -15.77
CA GLU A 67 -7.51 19.94 -15.13
C GLU A 67 -8.03 18.83 -14.21
N SER A 68 -7.90 17.57 -14.63
CA SER A 68 -8.27 16.39 -13.85
C SER A 68 -7.41 16.23 -12.58
N ILE A 69 -6.08 16.38 -12.69
CA ILE A 69 -5.15 16.42 -11.54
C ILE A 69 -5.56 17.52 -10.57
N GLU A 70 -5.84 18.73 -11.06
CA GLU A 70 -6.21 19.86 -10.23
C GLU A 70 -7.54 19.64 -9.51
N ARG A 71 -8.53 19.08 -10.21
CA ARG A 71 -9.85 18.79 -9.65
C ARG A 71 -9.77 17.70 -8.58
N LEU A 72 -9.02 16.62 -8.84
CA LEU A 72 -8.77 15.56 -7.85
C LEU A 72 -8.10 16.14 -6.61
N HIS A 73 -7.02 16.88 -6.80
CA HIS A 73 -6.20 17.41 -5.72
C HIS A 73 -6.93 18.46 -4.87
N SER A 74 -7.55 19.46 -5.50
CA SER A 74 -8.02 20.66 -4.81
C SER A 74 -9.50 20.60 -4.40
N ILE A 75 -10.28 19.66 -4.95
CA ILE A 75 -11.73 19.58 -4.72
C ILE A 75 -12.15 18.19 -4.25
N LEU A 76 -11.94 17.16 -5.08
CA LEU A 76 -12.59 15.87 -4.87
C LEU A 76 -12.02 15.07 -3.69
N LEU A 77 -10.69 15.02 -3.56
CA LEU A 77 -10.04 14.30 -2.46
C LEU A 77 -10.29 14.94 -1.08
N PRO A 78 -10.16 16.29 -0.91
CA PRO A 78 -10.57 16.94 0.33
C PRO A 78 -12.06 16.75 0.65
N LEU A 79 -12.93 16.79 -0.36
CA LEU A 79 -14.37 16.57 -0.18
C LEU A 79 -14.66 15.14 0.29
N LEU A 80 -14.01 14.14 -0.31
CA LEU A 80 -14.10 12.74 0.12
C LEU A 80 -13.67 12.56 1.58
N GLU A 81 -12.55 13.18 1.98
CA GLU A 81 -12.07 13.14 3.38
C GLU A 81 -13.15 13.66 4.34
N CYS A 82 -13.73 14.83 4.05
CA CYS A 82 -14.80 15.41 4.87
C CYS A 82 -16.03 14.49 4.94
N GLN A 83 -16.50 13.99 3.79
CA GLN A 83 -17.70 13.15 3.72
C GLN A 83 -17.54 11.84 4.50
N ILE A 84 -16.38 11.17 4.38
CA ILE A 84 -16.10 9.92 5.10
C ILE A 84 -15.98 10.17 6.60
N ILE A 85 -15.35 11.26 7.03
CA ILE A 85 -15.29 11.65 8.45
C ILE A 85 -16.69 11.90 9.01
N GLU A 86 -17.55 12.58 8.26
CA GLU A 86 -18.92 12.86 8.68
C GLU A 86 -19.77 11.59 8.80
N ILE A 87 -19.70 10.69 7.81
CA ILE A 87 -20.35 9.38 7.86
C ILE A 87 -19.86 8.58 9.08
N SER A 88 -18.55 8.52 9.28
CA SER A 88 -17.94 7.85 10.43
C SER A 88 -18.41 8.42 11.78
N LYS A 89 -18.62 9.73 11.88
CA LYS A 89 -19.20 10.37 13.09
C LYS A 89 -20.68 10.08 13.27
N LEU A 90 -21.43 9.93 12.18
CA LEU A 90 -22.86 9.60 12.22
C LEU A 90 -23.08 8.13 12.58
N SER A 91 -22.16 7.24 12.21
CA SER A 91 -22.10 5.83 12.63
C SER A 91 -21.59 5.64 14.08
N ASP A 92 -21.81 6.61 14.97
CA ASP A 92 -21.51 6.45 16.39
C ASP A 92 -22.71 5.77 17.09
N PRO A 93 -22.55 4.60 17.73
CA PRO A 93 -23.62 3.90 18.43
C PRO A 93 -24.33 4.76 19.48
N ALA A 94 -23.60 5.64 20.19
CA ALA A 94 -24.20 6.51 21.20
C ALA A 94 -25.12 7.56 20.57
N LYS A 95 -24.71 8.12 19.42
CA LYS A 95 -25.51 9.09 18.67
C LYS A 95 -26.77 8.45 18.08
N LEU A 96 -26.62 7.28 17.47
CA LEU A 96 -27.72 6.50 16.90
C LEU A 96 -28.76 6.09 17.95
N ARG A 97 -28.34 5.76 19.18
CA ARG A 97 -29.26 5.47 20.29
C ARG A 97 -29.98 6.71 20.82
N ARG A 98 -29.31 7.87 20.83
CA ARG A 98 -29.85 9.12 21.39
C ARG A 98 -30.86 9.79 20.48
N GLU A 99 -30.52 9.92 19.20
CA GLU A 99 -31.29 10.68 18.20
C GLU A 99 -31.37 9.91 16.87
N PRO A 100 -32.00 8.72 16.84
CA PRO A 100 -31.99 7.85 15.68
C PRO A 100 -32.58 8.51 14.43
N ASP A 101 -33.78 9.10 14.54
CA ASP A 101 -34.50 9.67 13.40
C ASP A 101 -33.70 10.79 12.71
N ALA A 102 -33.24 11.78 13.48
CA ALA A 102 -32.43 12.88 12.95
C ALA A 102 -31.07 12.40 12.42
N THR A 103 -30.47 11.38 13.05
CA THR A 103 -29.19 10.82 12.59
C THR A 103 -29.35 10.09 11.26
N PHE A 104 -30.43 9.33 11.06
CA PHE A 104 -30.69 8.65 9.79
C PHE A 104 -30.97 9.61 8.64
N GLU A 105 -31.72 10.69 8.87
CA GLU A 105 -31.91 11.75 7.86
C GLU A 105 -30.56 12.36 7.43
N LEU A 106 -29.70 12.68 8.40
CA LEU A 106 -28.36 13.21 8.12
C LEU A 106 -27.49 12.20 7.37
N MET A 107 -27.52 10.92 7.77
CA MET A 107 -26.78 9.86 7.08
C MET A 107 -27.23 9.71 5.64
N PHE A 108 -28.55 9.71 5.39
CA PHE A 108 -29.08 9.62 4.04
C PHE A 108 -28.62 10.79 3.16
N ASN A 109 -28.67 12.01 3.69
CA ASN A 109 -28.20 13.19 2.96
C ASN A 109 -26.70 13.10 2.67
N LYS A 110 -25.89 12.64 3.62
CA LYS A 110 -24.44 12.45 3.41
C LYS A 110 -24.10 11.35 2.42
N GLN A 111 -24.86 10.27 2.39
CA GLN A 111 -24.76 9.25 1.33
C GLN A 111 -25.12 9.84 -0.05
N SER A 112 -26.13 10.72 -0.14
CA SER A 112 -26.46 11.44 -1.38
C SER A 112 -25.36 12.37 -1.86
N GLU A 113 -24.66 13.01 -0.94
CA GLU A 113 -23.54 13.90 -1.28
C GLU A 113 -22.29 13.10 -1.67
N LEU A 114 -22.07 11.92 -1.10
CA LEU A 114 -20.89 11.08 -1.35
C LEU A 114 -20.91 10.41 -2.73
N GLU A 115 -22.06 9.90 -3.15
CA GLU A 115 -22.23 9.20 -4.44
C GLU A 115 -21.69 9.98 -5.65
N PRO A 116 -22.07 11.26 -5.88
CA PRO A 116 -21.51 12.04 -6.98
C PRO A 116 -20.01 12.32 -6.81
N THR A 117 -19.48 12.42 -5.60
CA THR A 117 -18.03 12.55 -5.35
C THR A 117 -17.28 11.31 -5.82
N LEU A 118 -17.73 10.11 -5.43
CA LEU A 118 -17.12 8.85 -5.84
C LEU A 118 -17.17 8.67 -7.36
N LYS A 119 -18.32 8.98 -7.98
CA LYS A 119 -18.48 8.94 -9.43
C LYS A 119 -17.53 9.90 -10.15
N GLN A 120 -17.37 11.12 -9.64
CA GLN A 120 -16.45 12.09 -10.23
C GLN A 120 -15.00 11.64 -10.06
N ILE A 121 -14.58 11.17 -8.89
CA ILE A 121 -13.22 10.66 -8.68
C ILE A 121 -12.90 9.54 -9.68
N ARG A 122 -13.81 8.60 -9.86
CA ARG A 122 -13.67 7.51 -10.84
C ARG A 122 -13.53 8.04 -12.27
N SER A 123 -14.37 9.00 -12.66
CA SER A 123 -14.30 9.63 -13.98
C SER A 123 -12.96 10.33 -14.20
N GLU A 124 -12.49 11.11 -13.23
CA GLU A 124 -11.21 11.81 -13.31
C GLU A 124 -10.03 10.83 -13.36
N TYR A 125 -10.08 9.74 -12.58
CA TYR A 125 -9.09 8.68 -12.65
C TYR A 125 -8.98 8.08 -14.07
N HIS A 126 -10.10 7.76 -14.72
CA HIS A 126 -10.10 7.24 -16.09
C HIS A 126 -9.59 8.26 -17.13
N VAL A 127 -9.72 9.57 -16.90
CA VAL A 127 -9.10 10.60 -17.75
C VAL A 127 -7.57 10.53 -17.65
N LEU A 128 -7.04 10.32 -16.44
CA LEU A 128 -5.60 10.22 -16.20
C LEU A 128 -5.02 8.90 -16.74
N TYR A 129 -5.77 7.81 -16.57
CA TYR A 129 -5.38 6.46 -16.94
C TYR A 129 -6.50 5.71 -17.69
N PRO A 130 -6.63 5.93 -19.01
CA PRO A 130 -7.74 5.36 -19.81
C PRO A 130 -7.62 3.87 -20.10
N ASN A 131 -6.38 3.35 -20.12
CA ASN A 131 -6.09 2.00 -20.57
C ASN A 131 -5.45 1.23 -19.42
N TYR A 132 -6.25 0.45 -18.71
CA TYR A 132 -5.72 -0.71 -18.00
C TYR A 132 -5.35 -1.75 -19.07
N THR A 133 -4.07 -1.82 -19.42
CA THR A 133 -3.53 -2.98 -20.13
C THR A 133 -2.82 -3.83 -19.10
N ASP A 134 -3.13 -5.14 -19.05
CA ASP A 134 -2.40 -6.14 -18.24
C ASP A 134 -0.91 -6.22 -18.60
N SER A 135 -0.51 -5.60 -19.71
CA SER A 135 0.88 -5.39 -20.05
C SER A 135 1.37 -4.11 -19.37
N PRO A 136 2.51 -4.15 -18.65
CA PRO A 136 3.16 -2.93 -18.17
C PRO A 136 3.27 -1.98 -19.36
N PRO A 137 2.91 -0.68 -19.19
CA PRO A 137 3.05 0.27 -20.28
C PRO A 137 4.44 0.09 -20.83
N THR A 138 4.58 -0.08 -22.15
CA THR A 138 5.90 -0.11 -22.79
C THR A 138 6.58 1.16 -22.32
N HIS A 139 7.49 1.04 -21.35
CA HIS A 139 7.98 2.21 -20.66
C HIS A 139 8.72 2.98 -21.73
N GLU A 140 8.10 4.06 -22.21
CA GLU A 140 8.71 4.91 -23.20
C GLU A 140 9.91 5.51 -22.46
N ASN A 141 11.09 4.95 -22.71
CA ASN A 141 12.36 5.36 -22.11
C ASN A 141 12.71 6.84 -22.38
N ASN A 142 11.84 7.56 -23.09
CA ASN A 142 12.00 8.90 -23.61
C ASN A 142 10.86 9.85 -23.20
N ASP A 143 10.20 9.66 -22.06
CA ASP A 143 9.11 10.53 -21.60
C ASP A 143 9.55 11.62 -20.60
N GLN A 144 10.87 11.89 -20.50
CA GLN A 144 11.44 12.82 -19.52
C GLN A 144 10.84 14.23 -19.59
N TYR A 145 10.45 14.66 -20.80
CA TYR A 145 9.90 15.99 -21.09
C TYR A 145 8.42 16.15 -20.69
N LEU A 146 7.74 15.08 -20.28
CA LEU A 146 6.31 15.12 -19.92
C LEU A 146 6.05 15.60 -18.48
N GLU A 147 7.09 15.76 -17.66
CA GLU A 147 7.02 16.25 -16.26
C GLU A 147 5.89 15.58 -15.44
N GLU A 148 4.84 16.33 -15.08
CA GLU A 148 3.70 15.85 -14.29
C GLU A 148 2.80 14.83 -15.02
N LEU A 149 2.98 14.66 -16.33
CA LEU A 149 2.20 13.76 -17.18
C LEU A 149 2.94 12.46 -17.56
N LYS A 150 4.10 12.22 -16.95
CA LYS A 150 4.83 10.96 -17.08
C LYS A 150 3.96 9.76 -16.74
N THR A 151 4.15 8.67 -17.49
CA THR A 151 3.37 7.44 -17.31
C THR A 151 3.53 6.88 -15.90
N PHE A 152 4.72 6.98 -15.31
CA PHE A 152 5.00 6.63 -13.90
C PHE A 152 4.00 7.26 -12.92
N ARG A 153 3.69 8.55 -13.09
CA ARG A 153 2.75 9.25 -12.19
C ARG A 153 1.32 8.78 -12.40
N SER A 154 0.89 8.59 -13.64
CA SER A 154 -0.48 8.13 -13.92
C SER A 154 -0.71 6.67 -13.56
N HIS A 155 0.27 5.79 -13.83
CA HIS A 155 0.20 4.36 -13.54
C HIS A 155 0.27 4.11 -12.03
N GLY A 156 1.28 4.69 -11.36
CA GLY A 156 1.44 4.55 -9.93
C GLY A 156 0.36 5.26 -9.10
N LEU A 157 -0.53 6.06 -9.70
CA LEU A 157 -1.66 6.68 -9.00
C LEU A 157 -2.67 5.65 -8.48
N TYR A 158 -2.78 4.48 -9.12
CA TYR A 158 -3.71 3.43 -8.72
C TYR A 158 -3.54 3.05 -7.24
N ARG A 159 -2.29 2.85 -6.79
CA ARG A 159 -2.01 2.42 -5.43
C ARG A 159 -2.50 3.42 -4.37
N PRO A 160 -2.03 4.68 -4.32
CA PRO A 160 -2.46 5.63 -3.30
C PRO A 160 -3.94 6.01 -3.43
N LEU A 161 -4.47 6.17 -4.66
CA LEU A 161 -5.87 6.60 -4.86
C LEU A 161 -6.85 5.46 -4.65
N VAL A 162 -6.69 4.36 -5.39
CA VAL A 162 -7.66 3.25 -5.38
C VAL A 162 -7.46 2.42 -4.13
N VAL A 163 -6.24 1.91 -3.90
CA VAL A 163 -5.97 0.96 -2.81
C VAL A 163 -5.98 1.62 -1.43
N ASP A 164 -5.25 2.71 -1.28
CA ASP A 164 -5.01 3.27 0.05
C ASP A 164 -6.10 4.28 0.48
N ALA A 165 -6.75 4.98 -0.47
CA ALA A 165 -7.85 5.90 -0.17
C ALA A 165 -9.24 5.28 -0.41
N LEU A 166 -9.57 4.91 -1.65
CA LEU A 166 -10.93 4.53 -2.02
C LEU A 166 -11.34 3.18 -1.41
N CYS A 167 -10.51 2.13 -1.45
CA CYS A 167 -10.83 0.85 -0.80
C CYS A 167 -11.14 1.05 0.69
N LYS A 168 -10.36 1.92 1.36
CA LYS A 168 -10.53 2.20 2.79
C LYS A 168 -11.80 3.02 3.06
N ALA A 169 -12.13 3.96 2.18
CA ALA A 169 -13.39 4.72 2.24
C ALA A 169 -14.60 3.79 2.07
N ILE A 170 -14.54 2.84 1.13
CA ILE A 170 -15.58 1.85 0.88
C ILE A 170 -15.71 0.88 2.06
N ALA A 171 -14.60 0.47 2.68
CA ALA A 171 -14.62 -0.32 3.91
C ALA A 171 -15.31 0.44 5.08
N VAL A 172 -15.20 1.77 5.16
CA VAL A 172 -15.99 2.55 6.14
C VAL A 172 -17.48 2.40 5.87
N LEU A 173 -17.93 2.40 4.61
CA LEU A 173 -19.36 2.22 4.28
C LEU A 173 -19.86 0.83 4.65
N ASP A 174 -19.04 -0.21 4.41
CA ASP A 174 -19.36 -1.59 4.78
C ASP A 174 -19.44 -1.78 6.30
N LEU A 175 -18.48 -1.23 7.05
CA LEU A 175 -18.50 -1.26 8.51
C LEU A 175 -19.66 -0.43 9.08
N SER A 176 -20.00 0.71 8.45
CA SER A 176 -21.19 1.48 8.79
C SER A 176 -22.46 0.67 8.57
N PHE A 177 -22.54 -0.09 7.48
CA PHE A 177 -23.62 -1.02 7.22
C PHE A 177 -23.66 -2.07 8.33
N GLU A 178 -22.58 -2.85 8.52
CA GLU A 178 -22.48 -3.92 9.52
C GLU A 178 -22.89 -3.45 10.93
N LEU A 179 -22.43 -2.28 11.34
CA LEU A 179 -22.76 -1.68 12.63
C LEU A 179 -24.28 -1.48 12.81
N LEU A 180 -24.98 -0.98 11.79
CA LEU A 180 -26.44 -0.87 11.83
C LEU A 180 -27.11 -2.23 11.99
N GLY A 181 -26.55 -3.28 11.37
CA GLY A 181 -27.01 -4.66 11.53
C GLY A 181 -26.86 -5.15 12.97
N LYS A 182 -25.66 -5.04 13.54
CA LYS A 182 -25.34 -5.43 14.93
C LYS A 182 -26.15 -4.65 15.97
N MET A 183 -26.57 -3.43 15.66
CA MET A 183 -27.43 -2.63 16.54
C MET A 183 -28.93 -2.99 16.43
N GLY A 184 -29.31 -3.99 15.61
CA GLY A 184 -30.70 -4.34 15.37
C GLY A 184 -31.48 -3.27 14.60
N LEU A 185 -30.79 -2.36 13.91
CA LEU A 185 -31.35 -1.24 13.15
C LEU A 185 -31.59 -1.62 11.68
N ARG A 186 -32.19 -2.80 11.46
CA ARG A 186 -32.56 -3.35 10.14
C ARG A 186 -33.86 -4.13 10.21
N ILE A 187 -34.58 -4.18 9.10
CA ILE A 187 -35.78 -5.01 8.99
C ILE A 187 -35.33 -6.44 8.65
N GLU A 188 -35.37 -7.33 9.64
CA GLU A 188 -35.15 -8.74 9.36
C GLU A 188 -36.39 -9.41 8.77
N LYS A 189 -36.19 -10.22 7.72
CA LYS A 189 -37.26 -11.02 7.09
C LYS A 189 -37.86 -12.08 8.01
N HIS A 190 -37.17 -12.45 9.09
CA HIS A 190 -37.57 -13.53 10.01
C HIS A 190 -37.87 -13.07 11.44
N GLY A 191 -37.79 -11.76 11.73
CA GLY A 191 -38.24 -11.19 13.01
C GLY A 191 -37.37 -11.50 14.24
N ILE A 192 -36.12 -11.97 14.07
CA ILE A 192 -35.20 -12.28 15.18
C ILE A 192 -34.12 -11.19 15.23
N GLN A 193 -34.30 -10.11 16.00
CA GLN A 193 -33.21 -9.14 16.10
C GLN A 193 -31.90 -9.81 16.56
N PRO A 194 -30.77 -9.56 15.89
CA PRO A 194 -29.50 -10.10 16.31
C PRO A 194 -29.12 -9.38 17.59
N GLU A 195 -29.18 -10.08 18.72
CA GLU A 195 -28.63 -9.60 19.99
C GLU A 195 -27.10 -9.68 19.92
N SER A 196 -26.48 -8.80 19.13
CA SER A 196 -25.03 -8.63 19.20
C SER A 196 -24.64 -8.05 20.53
N LYS A 197 -23.57 -8.58 21.10
CA LYS A 197 -23.02 -8.08 22.36
C LYS A 197 -22.47 -6.66 22.17
N THR A 198 -22.52 -5.84 23.22
CA THR A 198 -21.93 -4.50 23.22
C THR A 198 -20.47 -4.52 22.78
N GLU A 199 -19.70 -5.53 23.20
CA GLU A 199 -18.30 -5.73 22.80
C GLU A 199 -18.12 -5.85 21.28
N GLU A 200 -19.04 -6.51 20.57
CA GLU A 200 -18.98 -6.66 19.10
C GLU A 200 -19.30 -5.34 18.39
N ILE A 201 -20.23 -4.55 18.94
CA ILE A 201 -20.57 -3.22 18.42
C ILE A 201 -19.39 -2.27 18.60
N ASP A 202 -18.75 -2.29 19.78
CA ASP A 202 -17.60 -1.46 20.09
C ASP A 202 -16.38 -1.86 19.24
N ALA A 203 -16.15 -3.15 19.01
CA ALA A 203 -15.10 -3.65 18.11
C ALA A 203 -15.30 -3.19 16.66
N THR A 204 -16.53 -3.32 16.12
CA THR A 204 -16.85 -2.80 14.77
C THR A 204 -16.67 -1.29 14.69
N ARG A 205 -17.03 -0.56 15.76
CA ARG A 205 -16.81 0.89 15.82
C ARG A 205 -15.33 1.25 15.82
N GLU A 206 -14.50 0.53 16.57
CA GLU A 206 -13.06 0.72 16.60
C GLU A 206 -12.43 0.47 15.23
N GLU A 207 -12.84 -0.60 14.55
CA GLU A 207 -12.40 -0.92 13.20
C GLU A 207 -12.81 0.16 12.19
N LEU A 208 -14.05 0.64 12.26
CA LEU A 208 -14.53 1.74 11.43
C LEU A 208 -13.67 3.01 11.60
N LEU A 209 -13.28 3.33 12.85
CA LEU A 209 -12.40 4.46 13.13
C LEU A 209 -10.98 4.25 12.56
N LYS A 210 -10.45 3.03 12.63
CA LYS A 210 -9.16 2.67 12.01
C LYS A 210 -9.21 2.87 10.50
N TYR A 211 -10.26 2.40 9.83
CA TYR A 211 -10.44 2.60 8.37
C TYR A 211 -10.70 4.06 7.99
N THR A 212 -11.39 4.83 8.84
CA THR A 212 -11.54 6.29 8.65
C THR A 212 -10.17 6.98 8.69
N ALA A 213 -9.32 6.63 9.66
CA ALA A 213 -7.96 7.17 9.75
C ALA A 213 -7.09 6.71 8.56
N ALA A 214 -7.18 5.44 8.17
CA ALA A 214 -6.47 4.90 7.01
C ALA A 214 -6.86 5.60 5.71
N THR A 215 -8.17 5.83 5.49
CA THR A 215 -8.68 6.59 4.33
C THR A 215 -8.05 7.97 4.26
N ARG A 216 -7.98 8.67 5.40
CA ARG A 216 -7.38 10.00 5.49
C ARG A 216 -5.89 9.99 5.15
N GLU A 217 -5.14 9.00 5.64
CA GLU A 217 -3.73 8.86 5.27
C GLU A 217 -3.57 8.51 3.77
N GLY A 218 -4.42 7.64 3.22
CA GLY A 218 -4.45 7.34 1.79
C GLY A 218 -4.75 8.58 0.93
N ILE A 219 -5.68 9.43 1.37
CA ILE A 219 -5.99 10.71 0.70
C ILE A 219 -4.76 11.63 0.72
N LYS A 220 -4.10 11.80 1.86
CA LYS A 220 -2.87 12.61 1.95
C LYS A 220 -1.75 12.05 1.05
N SER A 221 -1.59 10.74 1.03
CA SER A 221 -0.69 10.03 0.14
C SER A 221 -1.00 10.32 -1.33
N THR A 222 -2.27 10.29 -1.71
CA THR A 222 -2.72 10.62 -3.07
C THR A 222 -2.47 12.08 -3.43
N LEU A 223 -2.76 13.02 -2.52
CA LEU A 223 -2.47 14.44 -2.73
C LEU A 223 -0.97 14.68 -2.96
N LYS A 224 -0.13 14.03 -2.14
CA LYS A 224 1.32 14.06 -2.30
C LYS A 224 1.75 13.43 -3.63
N TRP A 225 1.12 12.34 -4.08
CA TRP A 225 1.42 11.74 -5.37
C TRP A 225 1.11 12.68 -6.56
N LEU A 226 -0.04 13.35 -6.50
CA LEU A 226 -0.50 14.25 -7.57
C LEU A 226 0.40 15.49 -7.74
N LYS A 227 0.91 16.07 -6.65
CA LYS A 227 1.66 17.36 -6.69
C LYS A 227 3.08 17.31 -6.14
N GLY A 228 3.52 16.19 -5.57
CA GLY A 228 4.85 16.03 -5.00
C GLY A 228 5.95 15.95 -6.06
N SER A 229 7.20 16.10 -5.64
CA SER A 229 8.33 15.87 -6.53
C SER A 229 8.47 14.40 -6.91
N GLU A 230 9.04 14.11 -8.08
CA GLU A 230 9.34 12.74 -8.52
C GLU A 230 10.09 11.93 -7.47
N PHE A 231 11.05 12.55 -6.78
CA PHE A 231 11.81 11.87 -5.74
C PHE A 231 10.97 11.57 -4.49
N GLU A 232 10.09 12.49 -4.08
CA GLU A 232 9.17 12.23 -2.97
C GLU A 232 8.18 11.08 -3.26
N ILE A 233 7.88 10.86 -4.54
CA ILE A 233 6.99 9.81 -5.04
C ILE A 233 7.73 8.47 -5.11
N VAL A 234 8.95 8.44 -5.65
CA VAL A 234 9.81 7.24 -5.64
C VAL A 234 9.96 6.66 -4.23
N GLN A 235 10.03 7.53 -3.23
CA GLN A 235 10.22 7.13 -1.83
C GLN A 235 8.95 6.71 -1.12
N HIS A 236 7.81 6.67 -1.81
CA HIS A 236 6.50 6.45 -1.18
C HIS A 236 6.48 5.18 -0.32
N ASP A 237 6.91 4.05 -0.88
CA ASP A 237 6.85 2.74 -0.22
C ASP A 237 8.09 2.39 0.61
N TRP A 238 9.19 3.14 0.46
CA TRP A 238 10.44 2.85 1.14
C TRP A 238 10.31 2.73 2.66
N PRO A 239 9.53 3.57 3.38
CA PRO A 239 9.35 3.40 4.82
C PRO A 239 8.78 2.04 5.23
N GLN A 240 7.87 1.46 4.44
CA GLN A 240 7.38 0.10 4.68
C GLN A 240 8.47 -0.92 4.35
N LYS A 241 9.11 -0.81 3.18
CA LYS A 241 10.18 -1.76 2.78
C LYS A 241 11.36 -1.76 3.75
N ILE A 242 11.68 -0.61 4.35
CA ILE A 242 12.69 -0.50 5.41
C ILE A 242 12.29 -1.30 6.66
N ARG A 243 11.00 -1.36 7.02
CA ARG A 243 10.50 -2.22 8.11
C ARG A 243 10.61 -3.69 7.73
N ASP A 244 10.28 -4.05 6.50
CA ASP A 244 10.43 -5.42 5.99
C ASP A 244 11.91 -5.87 6.05
N LEU A 245 12.86 -4.97 5.82
CA LEU A 245 14.31 -5.23 6.02
C LEU A 245 14.69 -5.37 7.50
N ASP A 246 14.02 -4.66 8.41
CA ASP A 246 14.18 -4.84 9.85
C ASP A 246 13.68 -6.24 10.28
N GLU A 247 12.56 -6.70 9.73
CA GLU A 247 12.04 -8.06 9.92
C GLU A 247 12.98 -9.14 9.37
N THR A 248 13.52 -8.93 8.17
CA THR A 248 14.54 -9.81 7.56
C THR A 248 15.74 -10.02 8.49
N LEU A 249 16.19 -8.96 9.17
CA LEU A 249 17.28 -9.06 10.14
C LEU A 249 16.91 -9.85 11.40
N ILE A 250 15.66 -9.74 11.85
CA ILE A 250 15.13 -10.55 12.96
C ILE A 250 15.09 -12.03 12.53
N THR A 251 14.62 -12.31 11.32
CA THR A 251 14.62 -13.67 10.76
C THR A 251 16.03 -14.26 10.71
N LEU A 252 17.00 -13.53 10.17
CA LEU A 252 18.41 -13.96 10.16
C LEU A 252 18.98 -14.18 11.56
N TRP A 253 18.64 -13.30 12.51
CA TRP A 253 19.09 -13.46 13.88
C TRP A 253 18.54 -14.74 14.51
N SER A 254 17.25 -15.02 14.30
CA SER A 254 16.58 -16.23 14.79
C SER A 254 17.09 -17.51 14.13
N LEU A 255 17.53 -17.40 12.87
CA LEU A 255 18.17 -18.47 12.12
C LEU A 255 19.53 -18.84 12.73
N ILE A 256 20.37 -17.84 13.05
CA ILE A 256 21.71 -18.05 13.62
C ILE A 256 21.66 -18.46 15.09
N HIS A 257 20.69 -17.92 15.85
CA HIS A 257 20.52 -18.20 17.28
C HIS A 257 19.12 -18.78 17.53
N PRO A 258 18.90 -20.08 17.27
CA PRO A 258 17.63 -20.73 17.58
C PRO A 258 17.37 -20.59 19.08
N THR A 259 16.46 -19.71 19.46
CA THR A 259 16.12 -19.51 20.88
C THR A 259 15.55 -20.81 21.40
N THR A 260 16.18 -21.42 22.41
CA THR A 260 15.75 -22.69 23.02
C THR A 260 14.51 -22.55 23.91
N ASN A 261 13.64 -21.57 23.64
CA ASN A 261 12.49 -21.25 24.49
C ASN A 261 11.26 -20.92 23.65
N ILE A 262 10.46 -21.94 23.36
CA ILE A 262 9.02 -21.81 23.46
C ILE A 262 8.62 -22.73 24.59
N ASN A 263 8.12 -22.14 25.68
CA ASN A 263 7.41 -22.86 26.72
C ASN A 263 6.28 -23.65 26.03
N GLU A 264 6.42 -24.97 25.96
CA GLU A 264 5.34 -25.93 25.78
C GLU A 264 4.40 -25.88 27.00
N GLN A 265 3.72 -24.76 27.20
CA GLN A 265 2.54 -24.72 28.05
C GLN A 265 1.53 -23.80 27.38
N ASN A 266 0.50 -24.44 26.81
CA ASN A 266 -0.74 -23.89 26.25
C ASN A 266 -0.78 -23.65 24.74
N LEU A 267 -0.72 -24.72 23.95
CA LEU A 267 -1.56 -24.84 22.75
C LEU A 267 -1.99 -26.31 22.62
N THR A 268 -3.17 -26.60 23.15
CA THR A 268 -3.97 -27.75 22.71
C THR A 268 -4.43 -27.50 21.28
N ASP A 269 -4.30 -28.54 20.46
CA ASP A 269 -4.99 -28.75 19.19
C ASP A 269 -4.55 -27.87 18.01
N GLN A 270 -3.55 -28.34 17.25
CA GLN A 270 -3.80 -29.03 15.97
C GLN A 270 -2.47 -29.55 15.39
N ALA A 271 -2.56 -30.75 14.82
CA ALA A 271 -1.45 -31.50 14.26
C ALA A 271 -0.93 -30.85 12.98
N ASP A 272 0.26 -30.27 13.08
CA ASP A 272 1.29 -30.21 12.03
C ASP A 272 2.65 -29.98 12.71
N GLN A 273 3.04 -30.93 13.56
CA GLN A 273 4.38 -31.01 14.14
C GLN A 273 5.26 -31.92 13.29
N THR A 274 5.67 -31.44 12.11
CA THR A 274 6.83 -31.96 11.39
C THR A 274 7.67 -30.81 10.86
N ALA A 275 8.39 -30.16 11.79
CA ALA A 275 9.64 -29.48 11.50
C ALA A 275 10.42 -29.35 12.81
N GLN A 276 10.96 -30.47 13.31
CA GLN A 276 12.13 -30.39 14.18
C GLN A 276 13.20 -29.68 13.36
N SER A 277 13.46 -28.40 13.65
CA SER A 277 14.50 -27.63 12.97
C SER A 277 15.85 -28.25 13.32
N ASN A 278 16.40 -29.08 12.42
CA ASN A 278 17.78 -29.53 12.54
C ASN A 278 18.70 -28.32 12.74
N PRO A 279 19.73 -28.42 13.61
CA PRO A 279 20.69 -27.35 13.78
C PRO A 279 21.34 -27.03 12.42
N LEU A 280 21.49 -25.75 12.12
CA LEU A 280 22.10 -25.32 10.86
C LEU A 280 23.52 -25.87 10.73
N SER A 281 23.87 -26.33 9.53
CA SER A 281 25.24 -26.70 9.21
C SER A 281 26.16 -25.49 9.37
N LYS A 282 27.42 -25.73 9.78
CA LYS A 282 28.40 -24.67 9.99
C LYS A 282 28.60 -23.75 8.76
N PRO A 283 28.64 -24.26 7.51
CA PRO A 283 28.68 -23.41 6.31
C PRO A 283 27.46 -22.50 6.17
N VAL A 284 26.25 -23.01 6.46
CA VAL A 284 25.00 -22.24 6.37
C VAL A 284 24.96 -21.14 7.45
N LEU A 285 25.42 -21.42 8.67
CA LEU A 285 25.57 -20.42 9.72
C LEU A 285 26.49 -19.27 9.30
N GLN A 286 27.65 -19.61 8.74
CA GLN A 286 28.62 -18.61 8.26
C GLN A 286 28.03 -17.73 7.16
N MET A 287 27.28 -18.31 6.21
CA MET A 287 26.61 -17.53 5.15
C MET A 287 25.50 -16.63 5.70
N ALA A 288 24.70 -17.12 6.66
CA ALA A 288 23.67 -16.31 7.31
C ALA A 288 24.29 -15.10 8.05
N GLU A 289 25.42 -15.30 8.73
CA GLU A 289 26.19 -14.21 9.37
C GLU A 289 26.68 -13.17 8.35
N LEU A 290 27.17 -13.63 7.19
CA LEU A 290 27.65 -12.77 6.10
C LEU A 290 26.54 -12.04 5.36
N LEU A 291 25.29 -12.53 5.42
CA LEU A 291 24.13 -11.85 4.84
C LEU A 291 23.68 -10.63 5.67
N ILE A 292 23.86 -10.67 7.00
CA ILE A 292 23.52 -9.55 7.91
C ILE A 292 24.11 -8.20 7.46
N PRO A 293 25.42 -8.06 7.20
CA PRO A 293 25.98 -6.78 6.78
C PRO A 293 25.40 -6.29 5.44
N ILE A 294 25.06 -7.19 4.50
CA ILE A 294 24.44 -6.81 3.22
C ILE A 294 23.04 -6.22 3.46
N VAL A 295 22.20 -6.89 4.25
CA VAL A 295 20.86 -6.39 4.62
C VAL A 295 20.96 -5.06 5.37
N LYS A 296 21.92 -4.92 6.28
CA LYS A 296 22.16 -3.66 7.01
C LYS A 296 22.56 -2.52 6.07
N LEU A 297 23.40 -2.79 5.07
CA LEU A 297 23.82 -1.80 4.07
C LEU A 297 22.67 -1.38 3.16
N ALA A 298 21.85 -2.33 2.70
CA ALA A 298 20.61 -2.05 1.96
C ALA A 298 19.67 -1.15 2.77
N ARG A 299 19.39 -1.52 4.02
CA ARG A 299 18.57 -0.71 4.94
C ARG A 299 19.16 0.68 5.16
N LEU A 300 20.49 0.77 5.32
CA LEU A 300 21.19 2.05 5.51
C LEU A 300 21.05 2.95 4.28
N PHE A 301 21.10 2.39 3.07
CA PHE A 301 20.90 3.11 1.82
C PHE A 301 19.51 3.74 1.74
N PHE A 302 18.46 2.94 1.90
CA PHE A 302 17.09 3.48 1.85
C PHE A 302 16.81 4.46 2.99
N LYS A 303 17.27 4.18 4.23
CA LYS A 303 17.15 5.14 5.35
C LYS A 303 17.88 6.45 5.07
N LYS A 304 19.05 6.41 4.42
CA LYS A 304 19.84 7.59 4.07
C LYS A 304 19.04 8.50 3.15
N PHE A 305 18.51 7.92 2.08
CA PHE A 305 17.83 8.68 1.04
C PHE A 305 16.40 9.06 1.43
N SER A 306 15.66 8.24 2.19
CA SER A 306 14.36 8.61 2.79
C SER A 306 14.47 9.61 3.95
N SER A 307 15.67 10.06 4.32
CA SER A 307 15.82 10.93 5.47
C SER A 307 15.11 12.27 5.25
N ARG A 308 14.50 12.79 6.32
CA ARG A 308 13.82 14.10 6.33
C ARG A 308 14.72 15.23 5.82
N LEU A 309 16.04 15.08 5.94
CA LEU A 309 17.03 16.03 5.41
C LEU A 309 16.90 16.20 3.90
N ILE A 310 16.61 15.14 3.15
CA ILE A 310 16.44 15.18 1.70
C ILE A 310 15.00 15.57 1.36
N THR A 311 14.01 15.05 2.08
CA THR A 311 12.59 15.38 1.86
C THR A 311 12.28 16.87 2.07
N VAL A 312 13.02 17.55 2.95
CA VAL A 312 12.83 19.00 3.21
C VAL A 312 13.57 19.87 2.18
N GLN A 313 14.54 19.31 1.45
CA GLN A 313 15.10 20.04 0.31
C GLN A 313 14.02 20.16 -0.75
N LYS A 314 13.70 21.39 -1.15
CA LYS A 314 12.74 21.69 -2.20
C LYS A 314 13.29 21.21 -3.55
N LEU A 315 13.22 19.90 -3.78
CA LEU A 315 13.61 19.30 -5.04
C LEU A 315 12.64 19.77 -6.13
N PRO A 316 13.11 19.94 -7.38
CA PRO A 316 12.24 20.20 -8.50
C PRO A 316 11.16 19.12 -8.64
N LEU A 317 10.00 19.50 -9.19
CA LEU A 317 8.91 18.55 -9.43
C LEU A 317 9.35 17.38 -10.33
N SER A 318 10.22 17.68 -11.30
CA SER A 318 10.86 16.68 -12.15
C SER A 318 12.38 16.70 -12.00
N ILE A 319 12.96 15.53 -11.76
CA ILE A 319 14.42 15.32 -11.68
C ILE A 319 15.00 14.83 -13.02
N GLY A 320 14.17 14.74 -14.07
CA GLY A 320 14.62 14.43 -15.43
C GLY A 320 14.84 12.94 -15.71
N MET A 321 14.46 12.05 -14.81
CA MET A 321 14.44 10.60 -15.04
C MET A 321 13.31 10.20 -15.99
N SER A 322 13.46 9.09 -16.72
CA SER A 322 12.34 8.49 -17.47
C SER A 322 11.35 7.84 -16.51
N SER A 323 10.13 7.58 -16.95
CA SER A 323 9.16 6.77 -16.18
C SER A 323 9.71 5.40 -15.83
N TYR A 324 10.45 4.75 -16.74
CA TYR A 324 11.09 3.46 -16.46
C TYR A 324 12.05 3.55 -15.27
N SER A 325 12.97 4.52 -15.31
CA SER A 325 13.96 4.71 -14.25
C SER A 325 13.30 5.08 -12.91
N LEU A 326 12.23 5.88 -12.93
CA LEU A 326 11.48 6.22 -11.72
C LEU A 326 10.79 4.99 -11.12
N ASP A 327 10.20 4.15 -11.97
CA ASP A 327 9.49 2.94 -11.57
C ASP A 327 10.44 1.91 -10.96
N ASP A 328 11.50 1.56 -11.68
CA ASP A 328 12.56 0.65 -11.22
C ASP A 328 13.17 1.14 -9.90
N PHE A 329 13.43 2.44 -9.81
CA PHE A 329 14.00 3.02 -8.59
C PHE A 329 13.01 3.03 -7.42
N SER A 330 11.71 3.22 -7.68
CA SER A 330 10.67 3.14 -6.64
C SER A 330 10.53 1.71 -6.08
N GLU A 331 10.62 0.69 -6.94
CA GLU A 331 10.50 -0.72 -6.56
C GLU A 331 11.77 -1.29 -5.91
N SER A 332 12.92 -0.66 -6.12
CA SER A 332 14.24 -1.14 -5.70
C SER A 332 14.31 -1.65 -4.24
N ALA A 333 13.63 -0.98 -3.30
CA ALA A 333 13.58 -1.39 -1.90
C ALA A 333 12.80 -2.70 -1.69
N GLY A 334 11.71 -2.88 -2.44
CA GLY A 334 10.93 -4.11 -2.43
C GLY A 334 11.70 -5.27 -3.08
N GLN A 335 12.30 -5.03 -4.24
CA GLN A 335 13.11 -6.01 -4.97
C GLN A 335 14.31 -6.50 -4.12
N ALA A 336 14.96 -5.60 -3.36
CA ALA A 336 15.99 -5.96 -2.41
C ALA A 336 15.45 -6.89 -1.30
N GLY A 337 14.29 -6.56 -0.73
CA GLY A 337 13.60 -7.40 0.26
C GLY A 337 13.30 -8.81 -0.26
N THR A 338 12.71 -8.91 -1.46
CA THR A 338 12.44 -10.20 -2.12
C THR A 338 13.71 -11.01 -2.36
N SER A 339 14.80 -10.35 -2.76
CA SER A 339 16.09 -11.01 -2.95
C SER A 339 16.65 -11.57 -1.63
N PHE A 340 16.52 -10.84 -0.52
CA PHE A 340 16.93 -11.34 0.79
C PHE A 340 16.08 -12.51 1.27
N GLN A 341 14.76 -12.44 1.08
CA GLN A 341 13.87 -13.55 1.41
C GLN A 341 14.25 -14.81 0.63
N LYS A 342 14.51 -14.67 -0.68
CA LYS A 342 14.97 -15.78 -1.53
C LYS A 342 16.31 -16.35 -1.06
N LEU A 343 17.27 -15.50 -0.68
CA LEU A 343 18.55 -15.96 -0.10
C LEU A 343 18.33 -16.76 1.20
N ILE A 344 17.45 -16.30 2.09
CA ILE A 344 17.11 -17.02 3.34
C ILE A 344 16.47 -18.37 3.05
N GLU A 345 15.57 -18.45 2.08
CA GLU A 345 14.92 -19.70 1.65
C GLU A 345 15.94 -20.69 1.09
N LEU A 346 16.84 -20.24 0.22
CA LEU A 346 17.91 -21.07 -0.32
C LEU A 346 18.86 -21.57 0.77
N LEU A 347 19.22 -20.74 1.74
CA LEU A 347 20.03 -21.15 2.90
C LEU A 347 19.34 -22.27 3.71
N ARG A 348 18.01 -22.21 3.86
CA ARG A 348 17.25 -23.28 4.53
C ARG A 348 17.24 -24.56 3.70
N MET A 349 17.05 -24.47 2.38
CA MET A 349 17.07 -25.64 1.49
C MET A 349 18.44 -26.35 1.51
N VAL A 350 19.54 -25.60 1.44
CA VAL A 350 20.91 -26.14 1.56
C VAL A 350 21.11 -26.89 2.89
N ASN A 351 20.41 -26.47 3.95
CA ASN A 351 20.47 -27.15 5.24
C ASN A 351 19.66 -28.45 5.31
N HIS A 352 18.64 -28.62 4.47
CA HIS A 352 17.74 -29.78 4.48
C HIS A 352 18.08 -30.83 3.43
N ASN A 353 18.84 -30.49 2.39
CA ASN A 353 19.24 -31.42 1.33
C ASN A 353 20.42 -32.30 1.78
N GLU A 354 20.17 -33.26 2.68
CA GLU A 354 21.08 -34.38 2.95
C GLU A 354 20.91 -35.53 1.94
N ASP A 355 19.78 -35.59 1.20
CA ASP A 355 19.42 -36.68 0.28
C ASP A 355 19.25 -36.20 -1.18
N GLY A 356 20.35 -36.07 -1.91
CA GLY A 356 20.50 -36.45 -3.32
C GLY A 356 19.54 -35.97 -4.43
N GLU A 357 18.63 -35.02 -4.21
CA GLU A 357 17.83 -34.41 -5.29
C GLU A 357 18.34 -33.00 -5.65
N GLU A 358 18.51 -32.77 -6.97
CA GLU A 358 19.09 -31.60 -7.67
C GLU A 358 19.38 -30.36 -6.79
N GLY A 359 20.66 -30.18 -6.50
CA GLY A 359 21.16 -29.21 -5.53
C GLY A 359 20.79 -27.76 -5.83
N VAL A 360 20.25 -27.08 -4.81
CA VAL A 360 20.38 -25.62 -4.69
C VAL A 360 21.86 -25.29 -4.75
N THR A 361 22.27 -24.75 -5.89
CA THR A 361 23.67 -24.64 -6.26
C THR A 361 24.23 -23.35 -5.69
N SER A 362 25.46 -23.37 -5.17
CA SER A 362 26.27 -22.19 -4.84
C SER A 362 26.14 -21.04 -5.88
N VAL A 363 25.94 -21.42 -7.15
CA VAL A 363 25.62 -20.56 -8.29
C VAL A 363 24.39 -19.67 -8.04
N GLN A 364 23.25 -20.21 -7.56
CA GLN A 364 22.02 -19.43 -7.34
C GLN A 364 22.18 -18.39 -6.22
N LEU A 365 22.85 -18.75 -5.13
CA LEU A 365 23.16 -17.82 -4.03
C LEU A 365 24.04 -16.66 -4.54
N THR A 366 25.06 -17.01 -5.32
CA THR A 366 25.98 -16.05 -5.94
C THR A 366 25.26 -15.14 -6.94
N GLU A 367 24.41 -15.68 -7.80
CA GLU A 367 23.65 -14.91 -8.80
C GLU A 367 22.74 -13.86 -8.14
N ILE A 368 22.04 -14.22 -7.06
CA ILE A 368 21.17 -13.27 -6.34
C ILE A 368 22.01 -12.19 -5.65
N ALA A 369 23.15 -12.55 -5.04
CA ALA A 369 24.06 -11.57 -4.44
C ALA A 369 24.61 -10.58 -5.48
N ARG A 370 25.00 -11.07 -6.67
CA ARG A 370 25.44 -10.22 -7.79
C ARG A 370 24.32 -9.33 -8.31
N SER A 371 23.12 -9.87 -8.45
CA SER A 371 21.94 -9.11 -8.85
C SER A 371 21.68 -7.95 -7.89
N LEU A 372 21.73 -8.20 -6.58
CA LEU A 372 21.65 -7.15 -5.55
C LEU A 372 22.71 -6.07 -5.75
N GLN A 373 23.97 -6.44 -5.96
CA GLN A 373 25.04 -5.47 -6.19
C GLN A 373 24.78 -4.61 -7.43
N VAL A 374 24.34 -5.23 -8.53
CA VAL A 374 24.02 -4.52 -9.79
C VAL A 374 22.82 -3.58 -9.59
N SER A 375 21.74 -4.02 -8.94
CA SER A 375 20.58 -3.18 -8.64
C SER A 375 20.96 -1.95 -7.80
N PHE A 376 21.78 -2.12 -6.77
CA PHE A 376 22.26 -1.00 -5.96
C PHE A 376 23.20 -0.07 -6.72
N GLN A 377 24.01 -0.60 -7.63
CA GLN A 377 24.84 0.20 -8.51
C GLN A 377 23.99 1.09 -9.43
N SER A 378 22.92 0.54 -10.03
CA SER A 378 21.97 1.29 -10.84
C SER A 378 21.29 2.39 -10.02
N CYS A 379 20.75 2.06 -8.85
CA CYS A 379 20.14 3.03 -7.94
C CYS A 379 21.11 4.17 -7.56
N LEU A 380 22.37 3.82 -7.30
CA LEU A 380 23.37 4.80 -6.92
C LEU A 380 23.76 5.70 -8.10
N PHE A 381 23.90 5.13 -9.29
CA PHE A 381 24.14 5.89 -10.51
C PHE A 381 23.03 6.92 -10.75
N ASP A 382 21.78 6.48 -10.61
CA ASP A 382 20.58 7.31 -10.75
C ASP A 382 20.54 8.46 -9.75
N LEU A 383 20.87 8.19 -8.48
CA LEU A 383 20.98 9.22 -7.45
C LEU A 383 22.08 10.24 -7.74
N LEU A 384 23.27 9.77 -8.14
CA LEU A 384 24.41 10.64 -8.42
C LEU A 384 24.21 11.47 -9.70
N LEU A 385 23.50 10.93 -10.70
CA LEU A 385 23.25 11.61 -11.96
C LEU A 385 22.09 12.60 -11.86
N TYR A 386 20.99 12.21 -11.21
CA TYR A 386 19.76 13.01 -11.22
C TYR A 386 19.50 13.75 -9.91
N LEU A 387 19.75 13.14 -8.75
CA LEU A 387 19.38 13.76 -7.47
C LEU A 387 20.44 14.69 -6.92
N VAL A 388 21.68 14.20 -6.74
CA VAL A 388 22.77 14.95 -6.07
C VAL A 388 23.03 16.30 -6.73
N PRO A 389 23.10 16.43 -8.07
CA PRO A 389 23.34 17.73 -8.72
C PRO A 389 22.21 18.75 -8.52
N ARG A 390 21.01 18.30 -8.13
CA ARG A 390 19.83 19.16 -7.90
C ARG A 390 19.68 19.59 -6.44
N MET A 391 20.58 19.15 -5.56
CA MET A 391 20.58 19.57 -4.16
C MET A 391 21.18 20.98 -4.03
N PRO A 392 20.64 21.86 -3.16
CA PRO A 392 21.14 23.21 -2.98
C PRO A 392 22.61 23.25 -2.52
N GLU A 393 23.46 24.02 -3.19
CA GLU A 393 24.88 24.18 -2.83
C GLU A 393 25.11 25.05 -1.57
N THR A 394 24.18 25.97 -1.27
CA THR A 394 24.45 27.05 -0.31
C THR A 394 24.20 26.65 1.15
N GLY A 395 25.28 26.31 1.87
CA GLY A 395 25.38 26.37 3.34
C GLY A 395 24.51 25.38 4.14
N SER A 396 23.61 24.64 3.50
CA SER A 396 22.78 23.62 4.14
C SER A 396 23.44 22.25 4.06
N PHE A 397 23.81 21.69 5.21
CA PHE A 397 24.16 20.28 5.30
C PHE A 397 22.89 19.42 5.14
N PRO A 398 22.93 18.30 4.40
CA PRO A 398 24.08 17.72 3.69
C PRO A 398 24.35 18.32 2.28
N SER A 399 25.64 18.55 1.95
CA SER A 399 26.11 19.04 0.65
C SER A 399 26.26 17.92 -0.40
N GLN A 400 26.46 18.30 -1.67
CA GLN A 400 26.74 17.35 -2.75
C GLN A 400 28.00 16.51 -2.46
N ASP A 401 29.09 17.13 -2.01
CA ASP A 401 30.32 16.44 -1.62
C ASP A 401 30.11 15.42 -0.50
N TYR A 402 29.23 15.73 0.45
CA TYR A 402 28.89 14.80 1.52
C TYR A 402 28.22 13.55 0.96
N PHE A 403 27.27 13.69 0.03
CA PHE A 403 26.63 12.54 -0.60
C PHE A 403 27.61 11.76 -1.46
N ASN A 404 28.44 12.43 -2.26
CA ASN A 404 29.46 11.77 -3.08
C ASN A 404 30.41 10.91 -2.23
N ASN A 405 30.95 11.48 -1.14
CA ASN A 405 31.88 10.75 -0.25
C ASN A 405 31.19 9.60 0.48
N TRP A 406 29.96 9.82 0.95
CA TRP A 406 29.17 8.78 1.60
C TRP A 406 28.86 7.63 0.63
N SER A 407 28.49 7.94 -0.61
CA SER A 407 28.18 6.98 -1.67
C SER A 407 29.36 6.08 -2.01
N VAL A 408 30.56 6.66 -2.17
CA VAL A 408 31.80 5.88 -2.42
C VAL A 408 32.08 4.93 -1.26
N THR A 409 32.01 5.43 -0.03
CA THR A 409 32.27 4.63 1.18
C THR A 409 31.27 3.49 1.30
N TRP A 410 29.99 3.78 1.12
CA TRP A 410 28.91 2.80 1.22
C TRP A 410 29.02 1.72 0.14
N TYR A 411 29.29 2.11 -1.12
CA TYR A 411 29.41 1.16 -2.22
C TYR A 411 30.62 0.22 -2.04
N ASN A 412 31.77 0.74 -1.59
CA ASN A 412 32.93 -0.10 -1.26
C ASN A 412 32.62 -1.13 -0.16
N LEU A 413 31.86 -0.74 0.87
CA LEU A 413 31.42 -1.67 1.92
C LEU A 413 30.45 -2.72 1.39
N LEU A 414 29.55 -2.35 0.47
CA LEU A 414 28.63 -3.30 -0.18
C LEU A 414 29.41 -4.32 -1.00
N CYS A 415 30.32 -3.88 -1.87
CA CYS A 415 31.15 -4.77 -2.69
C CYS A 415 31.96 -5.74 -1.83
N LEU A 416 32.51 -5.27 -0.72
CA LEU A 416 33.25 -6.13 0.21
C LEU A 416 32.32 -7.16 0.88
N ALA A 417 31.15 -6.75 1.34
CA ALA A 417 30.19 -7.66 1.98
C ALA A 417 29.68 -8.74 1.00
N ILE A 418 29.35 -8.35 -0.24
CA ILE A 418 28.93 -9.28 -1.30
C ILE A 418 30.06 -10.26 -1.62
N ARG A 419 31.30 -9.78 -1.83
CA ARG A 419 32.44 -10.65 -2.11
C ARG A 419 32.67 -11.67 -1.00
N ASN A 420 32.65 -11.26 0.26
CA ASN A 420 32.82 -12.18 1.39
C ASN A 420 31.71 -13.25 1.41
N PHE A 421 30.49 -12.88 1.05
CA PHE A 421 29.37 -13.82 0.93
C PHE A 421 29.60 -14.80 -0.23
N GLU A 422 30.01 -14.33 -1.42
CA GLU A 422 30.34 -15.17 -2.57
C GLU A 422 31.47 -16.18 -2.24
N GLU A 423 32.56 -15.72 -1.64
CA GLU A 423 33.67 -16.59 -1.23
C GLU A 423 33.21 -17.69 -0.27
N ALA A 424 32.24 -17.41 0.61
CA ALA A 424 31.68 -18.43 1.50
C ALA A 424 30.78 -19.44 0.76
N THR A 425 30.13 -19.05 -0.33
CA THR A 425 29.33 -19.97 -1.15
C THR A 425 30.19 -20.96 -1.95
N GLU A 426 31.43 -20.59 -2.32
CA GLU A 426 32.36 -21.49 -3.03
C GLU A 426 32.86 -22.65 -2.14
N VAL A 427 32.74 -22.50 -0.82
CA VAL A 427 33.14 -23.52 0.17
C VAL A 427 31.99 -24.49 0.49
N LEU A 428 30.81 -24.28 -0.10
CA LEU A 428 29.74 -25.26 -0.02
C LEU A 428 30.18 -26.56 -0.71
N PRO A 429 30.00 -27.73 -0.07
CA PRO A 429 30.26 -28.98 -0.75
C PRO A 429 29.32 -29.08 -1.95
N ASP A 430 29.88 -29.17 -3.16
CA ASP A 430 29.14 -29.62 -4.33
C ASP A 430 28.64 -31.03 -4.03
N VAL A 431 27.36 -31.16 -3.70
CA VAL A 431 26.73 -32.46 -3.56
C VAL A 431 26.42 -32.93 -5.00
N PRO A 432 27.07 -34.02 -5.47
CA PRO A 432 26.87 -34.52 -6.83
C PRO A 432 25.48 -35.10 -7.06
#